data_AF-A0A2E0M7T1-F1
#
_entry.id   AF-A0A2E0M7T1-F1
#
_cell.length_a   1.000
_cell.length_b   1.000
_cell.length_c   1.000
_cell.angle_alpha   90.00
_cell.angle_beta   90.00
_cell.angle_gamma   90.00
#
_symmetry.space_group_name_H-M   'P 1'
#
loop_
_entity.id
_entity.type
_entity.pdbx_description
1 polymer ?
#
loop_
_entity_poly.entity_id
_entity_poly.type
_entity_poly.pdbx_seq_one_letter_code
_entity_poly.pdbx_strand_id
1 'polypeptide(L)'
;MAELSEDTKFQISIKTMVAIGVALATLIGMYYTLQEEIEEAKLLPEPPVSRTEYDLKDELVRKSIMNTEEKVEENSQKLDKIDEKLYEIIKK
;
A
#
# COMPACT_ATOMS: atom_id res chain seq x y z
N MET A 1 -26.45 -17.87 -27.97
CA MET A 1 -26.61 -16.65 -27.15
C MET A 1 -27.71 -15.86 -27.83
N ALA A 2 -28.86 -15.68 -27.18
CA ALA A 2 -29.98 -14.99 -27.81
C ALA A 2 -29.72 -13.48 -27.74
N GLU A 3 -29.40 -12.87 -28.88
CA GLU A 3 -29.34 -11.42 -29.01
C GLU A 3 -30.75 -10.84 -28.93
N LEU A 4 -30.89 -9.80 -28.12
CA LEU A 4 -32.15 -9.08 -27.97
C LEU A 4 -32.33 -8.14 -29.18
N SER A 5 -33.32 -8.41 -30.02
CA SER A 5 -33.60 -7.62 -31.23
C SER A 5 -34.31 -6.30 -30.90
N GLU A 6 -34.02 -5.22 -31.65
CA GLU A 6 -34.52 -3.84 -31.44
C GLU A 6 -36.05 -3.73 -31.37
N ASP A 7 -36.79 -4.64 -32.00
CA ASP A 7 -38.26 -4.67 -31.99
C ASP A 7 -38.89 -5.30 -30.73
N THR A 8 -38.07 -5.69 -29.74
CA THR A 8 -38.55 -6.27 -28.48
C THR A 8 -39.21 -5.21 -27.61
N LYS A 9 -40.53 -5.01 -27.81
CA LYS A 9 -41.35 -4.18 -26.92
C LYS A 9 -41.49 -4.86 -25.56
N PHE A 10 -40.66 -4.46 -24.61
CA PHE A 10 -40.78 -4.87 -23.22
C PHE A 10 -42.14 -4.44 -22.65
N GLN A 11 -43.05 -5.39 -22.43
CA GLN A 11 -44.31 -5.15 -21.71
C GLN A 11 -44.04 -5.09 -20.19
N ILE A 12 -43.42 -4.00 -19.74
CA ILE A 12 -43.18 -3.78 -18.32
C ILE A 12 -44.43 -3.15 -17.72
N SER A 13 -45.00 -3.81 -16.70
CA SER A 13 -46.14 -3.25 -15.97
C SER A 13 -45.71 -2.02 -15.15
N ILE A 14 -46.62 -1.08 -14.92
CA ILE A 14 -46.35 0.11 -14.08
C ILE A 14 -45.85 -0.30 -12.68
N LYS A 15 -46.42 -1.38 -12.10
CA LYS A 15 -45.97 -1.92 -10.82
C LYS A 15 -44.51 -2.37 -10.86
N THR A 16 -44.09 -3.00 -11.96
CA THR A 16 -42.70 -3.44 -12.17
C THR A 16 -41.77 -2.24 -12.32
N MET A 17 -42.15 -1.18 -13.05
CA MET A 17 -41.36 0.05 -13.15
C MET A 17 -41.20 0.75 -11.80
N VAL A 18 -42.27 0.83 -11.01
CA VAL A 18 -42.20 1.42 -9.65
C VAL A 18 -41.30 0.59 -8.74
N ALA A 19 -41.39 -0.74 -8.80
CA ALA A 19 -40.52 -1.61 -8.02
C ALA A 19 -39.03 -1.46 -8.40
N ILE A 20 -38.74 -1.35 -9.70
CA ILE A 20 -37.38 -1.07 -10.20
C ILE A 20 -36.92 0.32 -9.74
N GLY A 21 -37.79 1.33 -9.80
CA GLY A 21 -37.49 2.68 -9.33
C GLY A 21 -37.12 2.71 -7.84
N VAL A 22 -37.86 2.00 -6.99
CA VAL A 22 -37.56 1.89 -5.54
C VAL A 22 -36.24 1.14 -5.30
N ALA A 23 -36.02 0.03 -6.03
CA ALA A 23 -34.77 -0.73 -5.92
C ALA A 23 -33.56 0.12 -6.32
N LEU A 24 -33.65 0.84 -7.44
CA LEU A 24 -32.60 1.76 -7.90
C LEU A 24 -32.38 2.91 -6.93
N ALA A 25 -33.44 3.51 -6.40
CA ALA A 25 -33.32 4.58 -5.40
C ALA A 25 -32.59 4.10 -4.14
N THR A 26 -32.83 2.86 -3.71
CA THR A 26 -32.15 2.26 -2.56
C THR A 26 -30.66 2.05 -2.82
N LEU A 27 -30.31 1.52 -4.00
CA LEU A 27 -28.91 1.29 -4.38
C LEU A 27 -28.14 2.61 -4.54
N ILE A 28 -28.77 3.61 -5.15
CA ILE A 28 -28.20 4.95 -5.31
C ILE A 28 -28.00 5.60 -3.95
N GLY A 29 -28.99 5.52 -3.05
CA GLY A 29 -28.87 6.01 -1.68
C GLY A 29 -27.70 5.37 -0.94
N MET A 30 -27.61 4.03 -0.96
CA MET A 30 -26.50 3.31 -0.34
C MET A 30 -25.15 3.68 -0.94
N TYR A 31 -25.06 3.87 -2.26
CA TYR A 31 -23.82 4.29 -2.92
C TYR A 31 -23.37 5.67 -2.43
N TYR A 32 -24.27 6.65 -2.35
CA TYR A 32 -23.90 8.00 -1.90
C TYR A 32 -23.54 8.03 -0.41
N THR A 33 -24.26 7.32 0.45
CA THR A 33 -23.88 7.19 1.87
C THR A 33 -22.49 6.59 2.03
N LEU A 34 -22.16 5.53 1.27
CA LEU A 34 -20.83 4.93 1.32
C LEU A 34 -19.73 5.88 0.82
N GLN A 35 -20.00 6.68 -0.22
CA GLN A 35 -19.05 7.67 -0.70
C GLN A 35 -18.77 8.74 0.37
N GLU A 36 -19.79 9.21 1.08
CA GLU A 36 -19.67 10.21 2.15
C GLU A 36 -18.82 9.67 3.32
N GLU A 37 -19.10 8.44 3.77
CA GLU A 37 -18.30 7.78 4.81
C GLU A 37 -16.83 7.61 4.39
N ILE A 38 -16.58 7.27 3.11
CA ILE A 38 -15.21 7.15 2.57
C ILE A 38 -14.51 8.52 2.53
N GLU A 39 -15.22 9.58 2.18
CA GLU A 39 -14.66 10.94 2.14
C GLU A 39 -14.31 11.42 3.55
N GLU A 40 -15.17 11.18 4.54
CA GLU A 40 -14.89 11.45 5.95
C GLU A 40 -13.69 10.62 6.45
N ALA A 41 -13.65 9.33 6.13
CA ALA A 41 -12.55 8.44 6.52
C ALA A 41 -11.20 8.84 5.92
N LYS A 42 -11.19 9.45 4.72
CA LYS A 42 -9.97 10.00 4.10
C LYS A 42 -9.46 11.27 4.79
N LEU A 43 -10.33 11.99 5.47
CA LEU A 43 -9.96 13.18 6.24
C LEU A 43 -9.45 12.83 7.65
N LEU A 44 -9.79 11.64 8.15
CA LEU A 44 -9.23 11.16 9.41
C LEU A 44 -7.71 10.96 9.22
N PRO A 45 -6.89 11.51 10.13
CA PRO A 45 -5.46 11.28 10.08
C PRO A 45 -5.18 9.78 10.19
N GLU A 46 -4.13 9.31 9.52
CA GLU A 46 -3.69 7.93 9.66
C GLU A 46 -3.56 7.59 11.16
N PRO A 47 -4.08 6.43 11.59
CA PRO A 47 -4.05 6.05 12.99
C PRO A 47 -2.61 6.20 13.49
N PRO A 48 -2.41 6.80 14.68
CA PRO A 48 -1.08 7.06 15.19
C PRO A 48 -0.29 5.75 15.17
N VAL A 49 0.95 5.82 14.65
CA VAL A 49 1.89 4.71 14.56
C VAL A 49 1.73 3.86 15.81
N SER A 50 1.26 2.63 15.65
CA SER A 50 1.02 1.75 16.80
C SER A 50 2.33 1.69 17.59
N ARG A 51 2.27 1.71 18.93
CA ARG A 51 3.49 1.63 19.76
C ARG A 51 4.39 0.48 19.30
N THR A 52 3.79 -0.63 18.89
CA THR A 52 4.47 -1.78 18.29
C THR A 52 5.21 -1.46 16.99
N GLU A 53 4.63 -0.67 16.08
CA GLU A 53 5.29 -0.26 14.84
C GLU A 53 6.44 0.72 15.10
N TYR A 54 6.28 1.62 16.08
CA TYR A 54 7.36 2.51 16.51
C TYR A 54 8.54 1.70 17.07
N ASP A 55 8.26 0.76 17.98
CA ASP A 55 9.29 -0.11 18.57
C ASP A 55 9.98 -0.97 17.50
N LEU A 56 9.22 -1.54 16.55
CA LEU A 56 9.79 -2.29 15.42
C LEU A 56 10.68 -1.41 14.54
N LYS A 57 10.26 -0.18 14.24
CA LYS A 57 11.08 0.74 13.43
C LYS A 57 12.34 1.17 14.16
N ASP A 58 12.27 1.45 15.46
CA ASP A 58 13.46 1.79 16.27
C ASP A 58 14.47 0.64 16.31
N GLU A 59 14.00 -0.59 16.54
CA GLU A 59 14.86 -1.77 16.52
C GLU A 59 15.52 -1.98 15.15
N LEU A 60 14.75 -1.87 14.06
CA LEU A 60 15.26 -2.02 12.71
C LEU A 60 16.33 -0.98 12.37
N VAL A 61 16.10 0.28 12.72
CA VAL A 61 17.08 1.36 12.50
C VAL A 61 18.36 1.09 13.30
N ARG A 62 18.23 0.76 14.60
CA ARG A 62 19.38 0.46 15.46
C ARG A 62 20.19 -0.73 14.93
N LYS A 63 19.52 -1.81 14.51
CA LYS A 63 20.16 -2.98 13.92
C LYS A 63 20.86 -2.66 12.60
N SER A 64 20.23 -1.84 11.74
CA SER A 64 20.83 -1.42 10.48
C SER A 64 22.10 -0.60 10.69
N ILE A 65 22.11 0.29 11.70
CA ILE A 65 23.28 1.08 12.09
C ILE A 65 24.41 0.14 12.56
N MET A 66 24.16 -0.75 13.52
CA MET A 66 25.18 -1.69 14.01
C MET A 66 25.77 -2.55 12.89
N ASN A 67 24.93 -3.08 11.99
CA ASN A 67 25.40 -3.86 10.84
C ASN A 67 26.23 -3.02 9.86
N THR A 68 25.95 -1.72 9.76
CA THR A 68 26.71 -0.82 8.89
C THR A 68 28.05 -0.48 9.53
N GLU A 69 28.08 -0.23 10.84
CA GLU A 69 29.31 -0.02 11.61
C GLU A 69 30.26 -1.23 11.50
N GLU A 70 29.76 -2.44 11.70
CA GLU A 70 30.54 -3.68 11.56
C GLU A 70 31.14 -3.82 10.16
N LYS A 71 30.33 -3.56 9.11
CA LYS A 71 30.82 -3.60 7.72
C LYS A 71 31.87 -2.54 7.42
N VAL A 72 31.78 -1.36 8.02
CA VAL A 72 32.78 -0.30 7.86
C VAL A 72 34.09 -0.72 8.52
N GLU A 73 34.04 -1.27 9.73
CA GLU A 73 35.21 -1.80 10.43
C GLU A 73 35.90 -2.92 9.64
N GLU A 74 35.13 -3.91 9.16
CA GLU A 74 35.66 -4.98 8.33
C GLU A 74 36.31 -4.46 7.03
N ASN A 75 35.70 -3.46 6.40
CA ASN A 75 36.26 -2.83 5.21
C ASN A 75 37.56 -2.08 5.52
N SER A 76 37.63 -1.37 6.65
CA SER A 76 38.87 -0.69 7.07
C SER A 76 40.01 -1.70 7.24
N GLN A 77 39.78 -2.81 7.94
CA GLN A 77 40.79 -3.84 8.13
C GLN A 77 41.23 -4.51 6.83
N LYS A 78 40.32 -4.64 5.86
CA LYS A 78 40.65 -5.15 4.51
C LYS A 78 41.52 -4.14 3.76
N LEU A 79 41.25 -2.84 3.88
CA LEU A 79 42.07 -1.79 3.27
C LEU A 79 43.49 -1.79 3.84
N ASP A 80 43.65 -1.89 5.16
CA ASP A 80 44.98 -1.96 5.80
C ASP A 80 45.81 -3.14 5.25
N LYS A 81 45.17 -4.31 5.09
CA LYS A 81 45.82 -5.50 4.50
C LYS A 81 46.18 -5.32 3.03
N ILE A 82 45.40 -4.54 2.28
CA ILE A 82 45.70 -4.24 0.88
C ILE A 82 46.91 -3.30 0.83
N ASP A 83 46.96 -2.29 1.68
CA ASP A 83 48.08 -1.34 1.76
C ASP A 83 49.38 -2.04 2.16
N GLU A 84 49.35 -2.95 3.14
CA GLU A 84 50.51 -3.77 3.51
C GLU A 84 51.03 -4.59 2.32
N LYS A 85 50.14 -5.28 1.59
CA LYS A 85 50.51 -6.08 0.41
C LYS A 85 51.04 -5.21 -0.72
N LEU A 86 50.44 -4.04 -0.95
CA LEU A 86 50.93 -3.08 -1.95
C LEU A 86 52.33 -2.60 -1.59
N TYR A 87 52.58 -2.30 -0.31
CA TYR A 87 53.91 -1.91 0.17
C TYR A 87 54.95 -3.02 -0.04
N GLU A 88 54.61 -4.28 0.23
CA GLU A 88 55.49 -5.43 -0.05
C GLU A 88 55.82 -5.58 -1.54
N ILE A 89 54.85 -5.34 -2.43
CA ILE A 89 55.05 -5.41 -3.88
C ILE A 89 55.94 -4.28 -4.36
N ILE A 90 55.75 -3.05 -3.87
CA ILE A 90 56.52 -1.86 -4.30
C ILE A 90 57.96 -1.90 -3.80
N LYS A 91 58.21 -2.51 -2.63
CA LYS A 91 59.56 -2.60 -2.03
C LYS A 91 60.44 -3.69 -2.67
N LYS A 92 59.86 -4.54 -3.52
CA LYS A 92 60.53 -5.64 -4.22
C LYS A 92 60.97 -5.22 -5.62
#